data_AF-H3DR00-F1
#
_entry.id   AF-H3DR00-F1
#
_cell.length_a   1.000
_cell.length_b   1.000
_cell.length_c   1.000
_cell.angle_alpha   90.00
_cell.angle_beta   90.00
_cell.angle_gamma   90.00
#
_symmetry.space_group_name_H-M   'P 1'
#
loop_
_entity.id
_entity.type
_entity.pdbx_description
1 polymer ?
#
loop_
_entity_poly.entity_id
_entity_poly.type
_entity_poly.pdbx_seq_one_letter_code
_entity_poly.pdbx_strand_id
1 'polypeptide(L)'
;MFYGSSSGASMSLPSKNRMKRQSKTFTQVLYRTLSYRDRVPVEAGTNTRGDRRSTTEPPERPADDPAELSTQSSAPGVLKIFGDEICAGANYKSVLATPRSSAHELVKEALERYSLNKNTAHSYVLCDVIGRLEGEGDVGGGGWRTECLRALGDNEKPLLLQELWKPREGYARRFELRRRAEVEEINAKEKDTVTA
;
A
#
# COMPACT_ATOMS: atom_id res chain seq x y z
N MET A 1 -43.25 42.08 12.66
CA MET A 1 -42.58 41.53 13.85
C MET A 1 -42.36 40.04 13.61
N PHE A 2 -41.11 39.61 13.65
CA PHE A 2 -40.68 38.22 13.55
C PHE A 2 -40.89 37.49 14.88
N TYR A 3 -41.36 36.24 14.85
CA TYR A 3 -40.92 35.21 15.78
C TYR A 3 -40.73 33.91 14.99
N GLY A 4 -39.48 33.56 14.77
CA GLY A 4 -39.10 32.19 14.42
C GLY A 4 -39.19 31.31 15.66
N SER A 5 -39.50 30.03 15.47
CA SER A 5 -39.21 28.98 16.44
C SER A 5 -38.75 27.75 15.68
N SER A 6 -37.46 27.48 15.84
CA SER A 6 -36.75 26.29 15.40
C SER A 6 -36.97 25.19 16.42
N SER A 7 -37.38 23.99 15.99
CA SER A 7 -37.07 22.66 16.59
C SER A 7 -38.07 21.61 16.07
N GLY A 8 -37.71 20.36 15.78
CA GLY A 8 -36.47 19.67 16.06
C GLY A 8 -36.19 18.56 15.06
N ALA A 9 -34.90 18.30 14.86
CA ALA A 9 -34.44 17.07 14.25
C ALA A 9 -34.84 15.91 15.16
N SER A 10 -35.79 15.10 14.68
CA SER A 10 -36.16 13.81 15.30
C SER A 10 -34.97 12.85 15.13
N MET A 11 -34.12 12.73 16.16
CA MET A 11 -33.16 11.65 16.28
C MET A 11 -33.91 10.40 16.74
N SER A 12 -33.81 9.30 15.99
CA SER A 12 -34.41 8.02 16.38
C SER A 12 -33.79 7.51 17.69
N LEU A 13 -34.64 6.97 18.58
CA LEU A 13 -34.19 6.37 19.84
C LEU A 13 -33.38 5.09 19.56
N PRO A 14 -32.32 4.81 20.34
CA PRO A 14 -31.53 3.61 20.17
C PRO A 14 -32.37 2.34 20.39
N SER A 15 -32.21 1.39 19.47
CA SER A 15 -32.88 0.07 19.51
C SER A 15 -32.62 -0.66 20.83
N LYS A 16 -33.69 -1.20 21.44
CA LYS A 16 -33.66 -1.96 22.71
C LYS A 16 -33.05 -3.35 22.59
N ASN A 17 -32.10 -3.57 21.68
CA ASN A 17 -31.36 -4.83 21.64
C ASN A 17 -30.12 -4.69 22.53
N ARG A 18 -30.30 -4.90 23.83
CA ARG A 18 -29.27 -4.69 24.86
C ARG A 18 -28.26 -5.84 24.84
N MET A 19 -27.44 -5.90 23.80
CA MET A 19 -26.26 -6.77 23.76
C MET A 19 -25.29 -6.31 24.84
N LYS A 20 -25.03 -7.16 25.84
CA LYS A 20 -24.04 -6.90 26.88
C LYS A 20 -22.66 -6.77 26.21
N ARG A 21 -22.11 -5.56 26.14
CA ARG A 21 -20.74 -5.32 25.69
C ARG A 21 -19.79 -5.88 26.74
N GLN A 22 -18.96 -6.86 26.39
CA GLN A 22 -17.80 -7.22 27.20
C GLN A 22 -16.82 -6.05 27.17
N SER A 23 -16.66 -5.34 28.28
CA SER A 23 -15.67 -4.27 28.41
C SER A 23 -14.30 -4.89 28.61
N LYS A 24 -13.57 -5.19 27.53
CA LYS A 24 -12.11 -5.31 27.61
C LYS A 24 -11.55 -3.92 27.88
N THR A 25 -10.64 -3.81 28.85
CA THR A 25 -10.08 -2.53 29.31
C THR A 25 -9.47 -1.74 28.15
N PHE A 26 -9.91 -0.49 28.00
CA PHE A 26 -9.54 0.47 26.95
C PHE A 26 -8.03 0.58 26.69
N THR A 27 -7.22 0.30 27.70
CA THR A 27 -5.76 0.35 27.65
C THR A 27 -5.14 -0.57 26.61
N GLN A 28 -5.73 -1.75 26.31
CA GLN A 28 -5.15 -2.66 25.31
C GLN A 28 -5.31 -2.20 23.86
N VAL A 29 -6.30 -1.36 23.58
CA VAL A 29 -6.58 -0.86 22.21
C VAL A 29 -5.55 0.19 21.79
N LEU A 30 -5.11 1.05 22.72
CA LEU A 30 -4.15 2.12 22.45
C LEU A 30 -2.72 1.61 22.19
N TYR A 31 -2.30 0.55 22.89
CA TYR A 31 -0.98 -0.06 22.63
C TYR A 31 -0.87 -0.64 21.22
N ARG A 32 -1.97 -1.15 20.66
CA ARG A 32 -1.99 -1.80 19.34
C ARG A 32 -1.87 -0.81 18.18
N THR A 33 -2.44 0.38 18.31
CA THR A 33 -2.44 1.41 17.25
C THR A 33 -1.15 2.23 17.25
N LEU A 34 -0.53 2.46 18.41
CA LEU A 34 0.71 3.22 18.53
C LEU A 34 1.97 2.37 18.29
N SER A 35 1.95 1.06 18.57
CA SER A 35 3.14 0.20 18.42
C SER A 35 3.61 -0.02 16.98
N TYR A 36 2.85 0.42 15.98
CA TYR A 36 3.24 0.29 14.57
C TYR A 36 4.00 1.52 14.04
N ARG A 37 3.82 2.69 14.65
CA ARG A 37 4.44 3.95 14.18
C ARG A 37 5.85 4.18 14.74
N ASP A 38 6.25 3.44 15.77
CA ASP A 38 7.47 3.71 16.54
C ASP A 38 8.49 2.57 16.51
N ARG A 39 8.91 2.17 15.31
CA ARG A 39 10.09 1.32 15.13
C ARG A 39 11.05 1.94 14.12
N VAL A 40 11.66 3.05 14.53
CA VAL A 40 13.00 3.44 14.07
C VAL A 40 13.95 3.06 15.22
N PRO A 41 14.90 2.12 15.06
CA PRO A 41 15.89 1.89 16.08
C PRO A 41 16.87 3.07 16.08
N VAL A 42 16.77 3.95 17.07
CA VAL A 42 17.88 4.81 17.48
C VAL A 42 18.60 4.09 18.60
N GLU A 43 19.88 3.79 18.35
CA GLU A 43 20.77 3.18 19.33
C GLU A 43 20.90 4.07 20.58
N ALA A 44 20.57 3.51 21.74
CA ALA A 44 21.00 4.01 23.03
C ALA A 44 21.27 2.81 23.94
N GLY A 45 22.57 2.55 24.15
CA GLY A 45 23.05 1.38 24.88
C GLY A 45 22.66 1.39 26.36
N THR A 46 22.51 0.19 26.91
CA THR A 46 22.89 -0.12 28.30
C THR A 46 23.16 -1.62 28.40
N ASN A 47 24.32 -1.94 28.97
CA ASN A 47 24.82 -3.29 29.19
C ASN A 47 23.93 -4.08 30.15
N THR A 48 23.41 -5.24 29.73
CA THR A 48 23.22 -6.39 30.63
C THR A 48 23.55 -7.69 29.89
N ARG A 49 24.48 -8.46 30.48
CA ARG A 49 24.86 -9.81 30.07
C ARG A 49 23.69 -10.77 30.32
N GLY A 50 23.31 -11.56 29.32
CA GLY A 50 22.41 -12.69 29.56
C GLY A 50 21.72 -13.23 28.31
N ASP A 51 22.34 -14.25 27.73
CA ASP A 51 21.73 -15.30 26.90
C ASP A 51 21.58 -15.07 25.37
N ARG A 52 22.35 -15.87 24.64
CA ARG A 52 22.30 -16.03 23.18
C ARG A 52 21.05 -16.84 22.84
N ARG A 53 19.98 -16.16 22.42
CA ARG A 53 18.95 -16.82 21.61
C ARG A 53 18.83 -16.11 20.27
N SER A 54 19.37 -16.77 19.25
CA SER A 54 19.10 -16.51 17.85
C SER A 54 17.59 -16.64 17.61
N THR A 55 16.90 -15.52 17.40
CA THR A 55 15.52 -15.50 16.91
C THR A 55 15.42 -14.46 15.80
N THR A 56 15.68 -14.88 14.57
CA THR A 56 15.22 -14.23 13.34
C THR A 56 13.74 -14.53 13.11
N GLU A 57 12.93 -14.42 14.16
CA GLU A 57 11.47 -14.54 14.09
C GLU A 57 10.93 -13.11 14.25
N PRO A 58 10.21 -12.56 13.25
CA PRO A 58 9.46 -11.32 13.45
C PRO A 58 8.55 -11.52 14.67
N PRO A 59 8.41 -10.52 15.57
CA PRO A 59 7.49 -10.65 16.69
C PRO A 59 6.10 -11.03 16.16
N GLU A 60 5.62 -12.20 16.59
CA GLU A 60 4.32 -12.73 16.16
C GLU A 60 3.25 -11.69 16.48
N ARG A 61 2.50 -11.29 15.44
CA ARG A 61 1.39 -10.36 15.60
C ARG A 61 0.33 -11.05 16.48
N PRO A 62 -0.15 -10.43 17.57
CA PRO A 62 -1.24 -11.00 18.36
C PRO A 62 -2.45 -11.17 17.44
N ALA A 63 -2.99 -12.39 17.42
CA ALA A 63 -4.14 -12.76 16.60
C ALA A 63 -5.28 -11.75 16.78
N ASP A 64 -5.91 -11.38 15.67
CA ASP A 64 -7.10 -10.53 15.69
C ASP A 64 -8.24 -11.23 16.47
N ASP A 65 -8.98 -10.47 17.29
CA ASP A 65 -10.17 -10.99 17.96
C ASP A 65 -11.22 -11.31 16.88
N PRO A 66 -11.73 -12.55 16.78
CA PRO A 66 -12.69 -12.92 15.74
C PRO A 66 -14.00 -12.13 15.78
N ALA A 67 -14.33 -11.50 16.91
CA ALA A 67 -15.50 -10.62 17.03
C ALA A 67 -15.24 -9.19 16.49
N GLU A 68 -13.99 -8.79 16.30
CA GLU A 68 -13.61 -7.47 15.83
C GLU A 68 -13.37 -7.50 14.31
N LEU A 69 -14.22 -6.79 13.56
CA LEU A 69 -14.13 -6.74 12.09
C LEU A 69 -13.33 -5.54 11.56
N SER A 70 -13.02 -4.56 12.42
CA SER A 70 -12.25 -3.36 12.06
C SER A 70 -10.80 -3.50 12.50
N THR A 71 -10.15 -4.54 12.01
CA THR A 71 -8.76 -4.86 12.33
C THR A 71 -7.80 -4.10 11.42
N GLN A 72 -6.56 -3.90 11.87
CA GLN A 72 -5.51 -3.30 11.03
C GLN A 72 -5.27 -4.11 9.75
N SER A 73 -5.46 -5.43 9.80
CA SER A 73 -5.39 -6.34 8.65
C SER A 73 -6.47 -6.10 7.59
N SER A 74 -7.50 -5.30 7.91
CA SER A 74 -8.56 -4.87 6.99
C SER A 74 -8.48 -3.38 6.63
N ALA A 75 -7.52 -2.64 7.20
CA ALA A 75 -7.45 -1.20 7.06
C ALA A 75 -7.15 -0.79 5.60
N PRO A 76 -7.85 0.22 5.07
CA PRO A 76 -7.54 0.76 3.75
C PRO A 76 -6.19 1.49 3.76
N GLY A 77 -5.52 1.48 2.62
CA GLY A 77 -4.29 2.19 2.35
C GLY A 77 -4.36 3.01 1.07
N VAL A 78 -3.28 3.73 0.77
CA VAL A 78 -3.13 4.52 -0.45
C VAL A 78 -1.90 4.03 -1.21
N LEU A 79 -2.05 3.77 -2.50
CA LEU A 79 -0.97 3.40 -3.40
C LEU A 79 -0.66 4.57 -4.34
N LYS A 80 0.62 4.87 -4.51
CA LYS A 80 1.09 5.80 -5.56
C LYS A 80 1.33 4.98 -6.83
N ILE A 81 0.51 5.18 -7.85
CA ILE A 81 0.62 4.49 -9.14
C ILE A 81 1.15 5.48 -10.16
N PHE A 82 2.38 5.28 -10.62
CA PHE A 82 3.08 6.11 -11.60
C PHE A 82 2.61 5.79 -13.03
N GLY A 83 2.53 6.81 -13.88
CA GLY A 83 1.90 6.72 -15.20
C GLY A 83 2.71 7.33 -16.34
N ASP A 84 4.00 7.60 -16.16
CA ASP A 84 4.86 8.19 -17.20
C ASP A 84 4.81 7.40 -18.52
N GLU A 85 4.70 6.07 -18.44
CA GLU A 85 4.67 5.16 -19.61
C GLU A 85 3.33 5.18 -20.37
N ILE A 86 2.26 5.72 -19.78
CA ILE A 86 0.94 5.79 -20.40
C ILE A 86 0.53 7.22 -20.75
N CYS A 87 1.10 8.20 -20.05
CA CYS A 87 0.91 9.62 -20.27
C CYS A 87 2.25 10.31 -19.99
N ALA A 88 2.95 10.73 -21.05
CA ALA A 88 4.27 11.31 -20.93
C ALA A 88 4.28 12.53 -19.99
N GLY A 89 5.22 12.58 -19.05
CA GLY A 89 5.32 13.63 -18.04
C GLY A 89 4.28 13.54 -16.91
N ALA A 90 3.50 12.45 -16.86
CA ALA A 90 2.56 12.23 -15.79
C ALA A 90 3.24 11.63 -14.55
N ASN A 91 3.28 12.45 -13.50
CA ASN A 91 3.54 11.99 -12.14
C ASN A 91 2.54 10.91 -11.68
N TYR A 92 2.68 10.43 -10.45
CA TYR A 92 1.78 9.44 -9.89
C TYR A 92 0.35 9.98 -9.64
N LYS A 93 -0.62 9.04 -9.63
CA LYS A 93 -1.94 9.23 -9.05
C LYS A 93 -2.09 8.35 -7.82
N SER A 94 -2.71 8.90 -6.77
CA SER A 94 -3.03 8.17 -5.55
C SER A 94 -4.30 7.36 -5.75
N VAL A 95 -4.24 6.07 -5.45
CA VAL A 95 -5.36 5.13 -5.57
C VAL A 95 -5.65 4.53 -4.19
N LEU A 96 -6.92 4.51 -3.79
CA LEU A 96 -7.31 3.88 -2.53
C LEU A 96 -7.29 2.37 -2.73
N ALA A 97 -6.73 1.64 -1.77
CA ALA A 97 -6.67 0.19 -1.84
C ALA A 97 -7.10 -0.40 -0.50
N THR A 98 -7.63 -1.61 -0.53
CA THR A 98 -7.81 -2.45 0.64
C THR A 98 -6.92 -3.69 0.49
N PRO A 99 -6.69 -4.45 1.57
CA PRO A 99 -5.97 -5.72 1.50
C PRO A 99 -6.60 -6.75 0.55
N ARG A 100 -7.87 -6.55 0.19
CA ARG A 100 -8.62 -7.41 -0.74
C ARG A 100 -8.61 -6.90 -2.19
N SER A 101 -8.27 -5.64 -2.42
CA SER A 101 -8.24 -5.02 -3.74
C SER A 101 -7.26 -5.77 -4.65
N SER A 102 -7.74 -6.20 -5.81
CA SER A 102 -6.96 -6.88 -6.83
C SER A 102 -6.15 -5.89 -7.67
N ALA A 103 -5.07 -6.36 -8.30
CA ALA A 103 -4.29 -5.55 -9.23
C ALA A 103 -5.15 -5.01 -10.39
N HIS A 104 -6.05 -5.84 -10.93
CA HIS A 104 -6.93 -5.44 -12.04
C HIS A 104 -7.96 -4.36 -11.63
N GLU A 105 -8.51 -4.42 -10.42
CA GLU A 105 -9.38 -3.34 -9.90
C GLU A 105 -8.63 -2.02 -9.77
N LEU A 106 -7.38 -2.07 -9.27
CA LEU A 106 -6.54 -0.89 -9.12
C LEU A 106 -6.10 -0.31 -10.46
N VAL A 107 -5.89 -1.15 -11.49
CA VAL A 107 -5.66 -0.70 -12.88
C VAL A 107 -6.84 0.11 -13.39
N LYS A 108 -8.08 -0.37 -13.20
CA LYS A 108 -9.30 0.37 -13.61
C LYS A 108 -9.39 1.73 -12.92
N GLU A 109 -9.16 1.75 -11.61
CA GLU A 109 -9.24 2.96 -10.79
C GLU A 109 -8.11 3.97 -11.14
N ALA A 110 -6.93 3.46 -11.48
CA ALA A 110 -5.82 4.29 -11.95
C ALA A 110 -6.12 4.90 -13.32
N LEU A 111 -6.61 4.10 -14.29
CA LEU A 111 -6.98 4.60 -15.62
C LEU A 111 -8.01 5.72 -15.54
N GLU A 112 -9.03 5.57 -14.70
CA GLU A 112 -10.04 6.62 -14.48
C GLU A 112 -9.42 7.91 -13.93
N ARG A 113 -8.43 7.81 -13.02
CA ARG A 113 -7.69 8.98 -12.50
C ARG A 113 -6.71 9.62 -13.48
N TYR A 114 -6.25 8.86 -14.47
CA TYR A 114 -5.48 9.39 -15.60
C TYR A 114 -6.37 9.87 -16.75
N SER A 115 -7.70 9.92 -16.56
CA SER A 115 -8.66 10.31 -17.60
C SER A 115 -8.62 9.41 -18.83
N LEU A 116 -8.27 8.14 -18.65
CA LEU A 116 -8.28 7.10 -19.67
C LEU A 116 -9.51 6.20 -19.53
N ASN A 117 -9.87 5.51 -20.61
CA ASN A 117 -11.04 4.64 -20.64
C ASN A 117 -10.80 3.36 -19.80
N LYS A 118 -11.49 3.23 -18.66
CA LYS A 118 -11.39 2.03 -17.80
C LYS A 118 -11.79 0.71 -18.47
N ASN A 119 -12.54 0.76 -19.57
CA ASN A 119 -12.92 -0.45 -20.32
C ASN A 119 -11.72 -1.09 -21.05
N THR A 120 -10.63 -0.35 -21.24
CA THR A 120 -9.39 -0.86 -21.83
C THR A 120 -8.42 -1.43 -20.79
N ALA A 121 -8.84 -1.60 -19.53
CA ALA A 121 -8.00 -2.12 -18.44
C ALA A 121 -7.30 -3.45 -18.76
N HIS A 122 -7.89 -4.29 -19.60
CA HIS A 122 -7.29 -5.54 -20.06
C HIS A 122 -5.99 -5.33 -20.87
N SER A 123 -5.80 -4.16 -21.48
CA SER A 123 -4.58 -3.81 -22.22
C SER A 123 -3.46 -3.26 -21.32
N TYR A 124 -3.74 -3.04 -20.03
CA TYR A 124 -2.80 -2.49 -19.07
C TYR A 124 -2.51 -3.49 -17.95
N VAL A 125 -1.37 -3.29 -17.30
CA VAL A 125 -0.92 -4.09 -16.17
C VAL A 125 -0.25 -3.20 -15.13
N LEU A 126 -0.43 -3.55 -13.86
CA LEU A 126 0.29 -2.93 -12.77
C LEU A 126 1.63 -3.64 -12.60
N CYS A 127 2.73 -2.90 -12.64
CA CYS A 127 4.07 -3.42 -12.48
C CYS A 127 4.62 -3.04 -11.10
N ASP A 128 5.24 -4.00 -10.43
CA ASP A 128 6.12 -3.76 -9.29
C ASP A 128 7.52 -3.48 -9.82
N VAL A 129 7.97 -2.23 -9.72
CA VAL A 129 9.19 -1.74 -10.37
C VAL A 129 10.24 -1.39 -9.33
N ILE A 130 11.45 -1.92 -9.52
CA ILE A 130 12.61 -1.67 -8.69
C ILE A 130 13.58 -0.82 -9.47
N GLY A 131 14.14 0.19 -8.81
CA GLY A 131 15.03 1.15 -9.43
C GLY A 131 15.92 1.84 -8.41
N ARG A 132 16.63 2.85 -8.87
CA ARG A 132 17.46 3.73 -8.05
C ARG A 132 17.04 5.18 -8.27
N LEU A 133 17.12 5.97 -7.22
CA LEU A 133 17.06 7.42 -7.33
C LEU A 133 18.51 7.89 -7.50
N GLU A 134 18.84 8.48 -8.64
CA GLU A 134 20.16 9.08 -8.83
C GLU A 134 20.26 10.34 -7.96
N GLY A 135 21.40 10.55 -7.30
CA GLY A 135 21.58 11.66 -6.35
C GLY A 135 21.72 13.02 -7.06
N GLU A 136 21.43 14.10 -6.34
CA GLU A 136 21.57 15.52 -6.76
C GLU A 136 23.04 15.98 -6.97
N GLY A 137 23.92 15.10 -7.48
CA GLY A 137 25.34 15.38 -7.65
C GLY A 137 25.76 15.82 -9.05
N ASP A 138 24.89 15.66 -10.04
CA ASP A 138 25.13 16.09 -11.43
C ASP A 138 24.12 17.18 -11.79
N VAL A 139 24.51 18.12 -12.64
CA VAL A 139 23.83 19.42 -12.90
C VAL A 139 22.46 19.29 -13.61
N GLY A 140 21.82 18.12 -13.55
CA GLY A 140 20.44 17.86 -13.95
C GLY A 140 19.79 16.92 -12.95
N GLY A 141 18.83 17.44 -12.18
CA GLY A 141 18.08 16.80 -11.09
C GLY A 141 17.98 15.27 -11.13
N GLY A 142 18.30 14.65 -10.00
CA GLY A 142 18.34 13.19 -9.79
C GLY A 142 17.15 12.45 -10.40
N GLY A 143 17.41 11.67 -11.44
CA GLY A 143 16.41 10.91 -12.18
C GLY A 143 16.09 9.56 -11.54
N TRP A 144 14.86 9.09 -11.74
CA TRP A 144 14.51 7.69 -11.48
C TRP A 144 15.11 6.81 -12.59
N ARG A 145 15.89 5.80 -12.20
CA ARG A 145 16.38 4.75 -13.12
C ARG A 145 15.77 3.40 -12.76
N THR A 146 15.00 2.84 -13.68
CA THR A 146 14.45 1.48 -13.57
C THR A 146 15.56 0.45 -13.74
N GLU A 147 15.59 -0.55 -12.86
CA GLU A 147 16.57 -1.65 -12.89
C GLU A 147 15.90 -2.97 -13.26
N CYS A 148 14.69 -3.23 -12.73
CA CYS A 148 13.87 -4.35 -13.16
C CYS A 148 12.40 -4.09 -12.83
N LEU A 149 11.51 -4.87 -13.45
CA LEU A 149 10.08 -4.82 -13.19
C LEU A 149 9.47 -6.22 -13.15
N ARG A 150 8.35 -6.35 -12.45
CA ARG A 150 7.50 -7.54 -12.46
C ARG A 150 6.05 -7.16 -12.72
N ALA A 151 5.46 -7.72 -13.77
CA ALA A 151 4.03 -7.63 -14.00
C ALA A 151 3.27 -8.34 -12.86
N LEU A 152 2.29 -7.68 -12.26
CA LEU A 152 1.40 -8.30 -11.29
C LEU A 152 0.29 -9.07 -12.01
N GLY A 153 0.01 -10.27 -11.52
CA GLY A 153 -1.17 -11.02 -11.92
C GLY A 153 -2.46 -10.31 -11.46
N ASP A 154 -3.53 -10.46 -12.25
CA ASP A 154 -4.76 -9.69 -12.06
C ASP A 154 -5.37 -9.80 -10.65
N ASN A 155 -5.21 -10.97 -10.01
CA ASN A 155 -5.76 -11.27 -8.68
C ASN A 155 -4.80 -11.01 -7.51
N GLU A 156 -3.54 -10.61 -7.77
CA GLU A 156 -2.59 -10.23 -6.73
C GLU A 156 -3.12 -9.06 -5.89
N LYS A 157 -2.58 -8.87 -4.69
CA LYS A 157 -3.01 -7.85 -3.71
C LYS A 157 -1.92 -6.79 -3.52
N PRO A 158 -1.88 -5.72 -4.35
CA PRO A 158 -0.76 -4.77 -4.34
C PRO A 158 -0.53 -4.07 -3.01
N LEU A 159 -1.60 -3.81 -2.24
CA LEU A 159 -1.47 -3.22 -0.90
C LEU A 159 -0.73 -4.15 0.06
N LEU A 160 -1.12 -5.43 0.10
CA LEU A 160 -0.43 -6.44 0.92
C LEU A 160 1.02 -6.62 0.46
N LEU A 161 1.26 -6.66 -0.85
CA LEU A 161 2.61 -6.76 -1.41
C LEU A 161 3.49 -5.58 -0.96
N GLN A 162 2.95 -4.36 -0.93
CA GLN A 162 3.67 -3.18 -0.43
C GLN A 162 4.04 -3.27 1.05
N GLU A 163 3.19 -3.88 1.86
CA GLU A 163 3.41 -4.03 3.30
C GLU A 163 4.41 -5.13 3.62
N LEU A 164 4.31 -6.26 2.92
CA LEU A 164 5.03 -7.50 3.27
C LEU A 164 6.41 -7.62 2.60
N TRP A 165 6.69 -6.83 1.58
CA TRP A 165 7.94 -6.95 0.83
C TRP A 165 8.60 -5.58 0.62
N LYS A 166 9.94 -5.54 0.77
CA LYS A 166 10.77 -4.35 0.55
C LYS A 166 11.92 -4.69 -0.39
N PRO A 167 12.35 -3.74 -1.23
CA PRO A 167 13.54 -3.93 -2.05
C PRO A 167 14.79 -4.07 -1.18
N ARG A 168 15.87 -4.57 -1.78
CA ARG A 168 17.20 -4.59 -1.15
C ARG A 168 17.68 -3.17 -0.86
N GLU A 169 18.55 -3.02 0.14
CA GLU A 169 19.17 -1.73 0.47
C GLU A 169 19.84 -1.09 -0.76
N GLY A 170 19.73 0.23 -0.88
CA GLY A 170 20.20 0.99 -2.05
C GLY A 170 19.25 0.98 -3.25
N TYR A 171 18.14 0.25 -3.19
CA TYR A 171 17.09 0.27 -4.21
C TYR A 171 15.80 0.89 -3.67
N ALA A 172 15.07 1.51 -4.58
CA ALA A 172 13.74 2.04 -4.36
C ALA A 172 12.71 1.22 -5.15
N ARG A 173 11.45 1.30 -4.73
CA ARG A 173 10.33 0.55 -5.30
C ARG A 173 9.17 1.49 -5.59
N ARG A 174 8.54 1.33 -6.76
CA ARG A 174 7.30 2.03 -7.11
C ARG A 174 6.36 1.14 -7.92
N PHE A 175 5.06 1.41 -7.85
CA PHE A 175 4.10 0.77 -8.73
C PHE A 175 3.90 1.62 -9.99
N GLU A 176 4.02 1.00 -11.16
CA GLU A 176 3.82 1.66 -12.44
C GLU A 176 2.66 1.04 -13.20
N LEU A 177 1.86 1.88 -13.85
CA LEU A 177 0.86 1.45 -14.81
C LEU A 177 1.50 1.42 -16.20
N ARG A 178 1.55 0.24 -16.83
CA ARG A 178 2.15 0.05 -18.17
C ARG A 178 1.20 -0.66 -19.11
N ARG A 179 1.48 -0.59 -20.42
CA ARG A 179 0.78 -1.40 -21.43
C ARG A 179 1.30 -2.83 -21.39
N ARG A 180 0.41 -3.83 -21.50
CA ARG A 180 0.82 -5.24 -21.51
C ARG A 180 1.78 -5.57 -22.66
N ALA A 181 1.47 -5.09 -23.86
CA ALA A 181 2.30 -5.32 -25.04
C ALA A 181 3.74 -4.83 -24.86
N GLU A 182 3.93 -3.67 -24.22
CA GLU A 182 5.26 -3.12 -23.94
C GLU A 182 6.03 -4.00 -22.93
N VAL A 183 5.37 -4.43 -21.87
CA VAL A 183 5.98 -5.31 -20.85
C VAL A 183 6.34 -6.68 -21.45
N GLU A 184 5.50 -7.22 -22.33
CA GLU A 184 5.79 -8.46 -23.06
C GLU A 184 7.01 -8.30 -23.98
N GLU A 185 7.13 -7.17 -24.67
CA GLU A 185 8.29 -6.85 -25.50
C GLU A 185 9.58 -6.72 -24.68
N ILE A 186 9.55 -6.05 -23.53
CA ILE A 186 10.69 -5.96 -22.61
C ILE A 186 11.13 -7.37 -22.16
N ASN A 187 10.17 -8.19 -21.71
CA ASN A 187 10.45 -9.56 -21.27
C ASN A 187 10.97 -10.47 -22.40
N ALA A 188 10.58 -10.22 -23.65
CA ALA A 188 11.09 -10.95 -24.80
C ALA A 188 12.55 -10.57 -25.08
N LYS A 189 12.88 -9.27 -25.10
CA LYS A 189 14.24 -8.77 -25.29
C LYS A 189 15.21 -9.28 -24.23
N GLU A 190 14.79 -9.37 -22.97
CA GLU A 190 15.61 -9.93 -21.89
C GLU A 190 15.90 -11.43 -22.06
N LYS A 191 14.99 -12.20 -22.67
CA LYS A 191 15.23 -13.63 -22.95
C LYS A 191 16.24 -13.83 -24.07
N ASP A 192 16.20 -12.97 -25.08
CA ASP A 192 17.11 -13.02 -26.20
C ASP A 192 18.56 -12.71 -25.78
N THR A 193 18.76 -11.81 -24.81
CA THR A 193 20.11 -11.45 -24.31
C THR A 193 20.78 -12.51 -23.43
N VAL A 194 20.01 -13.39 -22.79
CA VAL A 194 20.54 -14.49 -21.95
C VAL A 194 20.93 -15.72 -22.78
N THR A 195 20.36 -15.84 -23.99
CA THR A 195 20.54 -17.02 -24.85
C THR A 195 21.61 -16.83 -25.94
N ALA A 196 22.24 -15.64 -26.00
CA ALA A 196 23.31 -15.28 -26.92
C ALA A 196 24.69 -15.40 -26.26
#